data_AF-D4ZKK5-F1
#
_entry.id   AF-D4ZKK5-F1
#
_cell.length_a   1.000
_cell.length_b   1.000
_cell.length_c   1.000
_cell.angle_alpha   90.00
_cell.angle_beta   90.00
_cell.angle_gamma   90.00
#
_symmetry.space_group_name_H-M   'P 1'
#
loop_
_entity.id
_entity.type
_entity.pdbx_description
1 polymer ?
#
loop_
_entity_poly.entity_id
_entity_poly.type
_entity_poly.pdbx_seq_one_letter_code
_entity_poly.pdbx_strand_id
1 'polypeptide(L)'
;MEFDIDPDDAQQLNRLLVIRTDREKKLRRQLTEHQRARETLYLLSQSLQDDRNKIIAKQVQQEVPQAALTPTEFVRFKLILAKDYQQERTLAQKLLSNKLKIDDLTMKMDILTVDIKKLAKAQEKLKVILDE
;
A
#
# COMPACT_ATOMS: atom_id res chain seq x y z
N MET A 1 14.72 34.59 37.94
CA MET A 1 13.38 34.20 38.41
C MET A 1 13.23 32.77 37.95
N GLU A 2 13.60 31.80 38.78
CA GLU A 2 13.28 30.39 38.54
C GLU A 2 11.76 30.28 38.67
N PHE A 3 11.09 29.91 37.59
CA PHE A 3 9.70 29.51 37.65
C PHE A 3 9.69 28.04 38.07
N ASP A 4 9.62 27.81 39.38
CA ASP A 4 9.47 26.46 39.91
C ASP A 4 8.08 25.95 39.49
N ILE A 5 8.05 24.90 38.67
CA ILE A 5 6.79 24.30 38.20
C ILE A 5 6.09 23.67 39.41
N ASP A 6 4.81 23.96 39.58
CA ASP A 6 4.00 23.33 40.63
C ASP A 6 4.09 21.79 40.49
N PRO A 7 4.41 21.03 41.55
CA PRO A 7 4.46 19.58 41.52
C PRO A 7 3.21 18.91 40.91
N ASP A 8 2.02 19.48 41.06
CA ASP A 8 0.80 18.94 40.43
C ASP A 8 0.82 19.17 38.91
N ASP A 9 1.23 20.35 38.46
CA ASP A 9 1.40 20.66 37.02
C ASP A 9 2.47 19.76 36.39
N ALA A 10 3.61 19.57 37.07
CA ALA A 10 4.66 18.64 36.63
C ALA A 10 4.13 17.20 36.51
N GLN A 11 3.28 16.76 37.44
CA GLN A 11 2.65 15.43 37.38
C GLN A 11 1.69 15.33 36.18
N GLN A 12 0.88 16.36 35.92
CA GLN A 12 -0.04 16.40 34.78
C GLN A 12 0.70 16.40 33.43
N LEU A 13 1.76 17.20 33.31
CA LEU A 13 2.62 17.26 32.12
C LEU A 13 3.31 15.90 31.86
N ASN A 14 3.79 15.23 32.91
CA ASN A 14 4.34 13.87 32.80
C ASN A 14 3.31 12.86 32.31
N ARG A 15 2.07 12.89 32.83
CA ARG A 15 0.98 12.03 32.33
C ARG A 15 0.70 12.29 30.85
N LEU A 16 0.69 13.56 30.43
CA LEU A 16 0.49 13.93 29.03
C LEU A 16 1.63 13.41 28.13
N LEU A 17 2.88 13.45 28.61
CA LEU A 17 4.04 12.93 27.89
C LEU A 17 3.93 11.41 27.67
N VAL A 18 3.50 10.66 28.69
CA VAL A 18 3.26 9.20 28.59
C VAL A 18 2.18 8.91 27.55
N ILE A 19 1.03 9.58 27.63
CA ILE A 19 -0.09 9.40 26.68
C ILE A 19 0.37 9.67 25.24
N ARG A 20 1.12 10.76 25.03
CA ARG A 20 1.65 11.12 23.70
C ARG A 20 2.65 10.09 23.18
N THR A 21 3.50 9.56 24.05
CA THR A 21 4.47 8.50 23.71
C THR A 21 3.79 7.21 23.29
N ASP A 22 2.74 6.81 24.00
CA ASP A 22 1.98 5.61 23.64
C ASP A 22 1.20 5.80 22.33
N ARG A 23 0.66 7.00 22.09
CA ARG A 23 0.03 7.34 20.81
C ARG A 23 1.04 7.29 19.67
N GLU A 24 2.23 7.83 19.85
CA GLU A 24 3.30 7.79 18.84
C GLU A 24 3.68 6.34 18.50
N LYS A 25 3.87 5.49 19.53
CA LYS A 25 4.12 4.06 19.34
C LYS A 25 3.02 3.38 18.53
N LYS A 26 1.74 3.69 18.80
CA LYS A 26 0.61 3.15 18.03
C LYS A 26 0.64 3.59 16.57
N LEU A 27 0.86 4.87 16.30
CA LEU A 27 0.96 5.40 14.94
C LEU A 27 2.14 4.78 14.17
N ARG A 28 3.29 4.58 14.82
CA ARG A 28 4.44 3.90 14.23
C ARG A 28 4.15 2.44 13.88
N ARG A 29 3.42 1.72 14.75
CA ARG A 29 2.98 0.34 14.45
C ARG A 29 2.07 0.30 13.22
N GLN A 30 1.08 1.19 13.16
CA GLN A 30 0.19 1.31 11.99
C GLN A 30 0.95 1.64 10.70
N LEU A 31 1.94 2.55 10.78
CA LEU A 31 2.80 2.88 9.64
C LEU A 31 3.55 1.64 9.14
N THR A 32 4.14 0.85 10.03
CA THR A 32 4.82 -0.40 9.69
C THR A 32 3.87 -1.43 9.08
N GLU A 33 2.65 -1.54 9.60
CA GLU A 33 1.61 -2.43 9.03
C GLU A 33 1.25 -2.02 7.60
N HIS A 34 1.04 -0.72 7.35
CA HIS A 34 0.77 -0.22 6.00
C HIS A 34 1.94 -0.41 5.05
N GLN A 35 3.18 -0.24 5.51
CA GLN A 35 4.38 -0.53 4.73
C GLN A 35 4.44 -1.98 4.28
N ARG A 36 4.21 -2.92 5.20
CA ARG A 36 4.18 -4.37 4.90
C ARG A 36 3.06 -4.74 3.93
N ALA A 37 1.87 -4.17 4.13
CA ALA A 37 0.73 -4.39 3.24
C ALA A 37 1.02 -3.89 1.82
N ARG A 38 1.64 -2.71 1.70
CA ARG A 38 2.04 -2.12 0.41
C ARG A 38 3.08 -2.98 -0.30
N GLU A 39 4.10 -3.45 0.42
CA GLU A 39 5.14 -4.31 -0.12
C GLU A 39 4.58 -5.64 -0.62
N THR A 40 3.67 -6.24 0.16
CA THR A 40 2.95 -7.47 -0.25
C THR A 40 2.17 -7.25 -1.55
N LEU A 41 1.43 -6.14 -1.65
CA LEU A 41 0.68 -5.80 -2.86
C LEU A 41 1.60 -5.54 -4.06
N TYR A 42 2.77 -4.96 -3.85
CA TYR A 42 3.76 -4.72 -4.90
C TYR A 42 4.29 -6.05 -5.46
N LEU A 43 4.70 -6.98 -4.59
CA LEU A 43 5.15 -8.31 -4.99
C LEU A 43 4.06 -9.10 -5.72
N LEU A 44 2.82 -9.04 -5.21
CA LEU A 44 1.68 -9.65 -5.89
C LEU A 44 1.45 -9.04 -7.27
N SER A 45 1.59 -7.73 -7.40
CA SER A 45 1.39 -7.04 -8.68
C SER A 45 2.49 -7.40 -9.69
N GLN A 46 3.73 -7.58 -9.25
CA GLN A 46 4.79 -8.10 -10.11
C GLN A 46 4.47 -9.50 -10.63
N SER A 47 4.09 -10.42 -9.73
CA SER A 47 3.68 -11.78 -10.10
C SER A 47 2.51 -11.79 -11.10
N LEU A 48 1.48 -10.98 -10.87
CA LEU A 48 0.35 -10.84 -11.81
C LEU A 48 0.76 -10.24 -13.16
N GLN A 49 1.70 -9.30 -13.17
CA GLN A 49 2.21 -8.72 -14.40
C GLN A 49 3.02 -9.72 -15.21
N ASP A 50 3.81 -10.58 -14.56
CA ASP A 50 4.53 -11.68 -15.22
C ASP A 50 3.56 -12.67 -15.86
N ASP A 51 2.50 -13.05 -15.14
CA ASP A 51 1.46 -13.92 -15.68
C ASP A 51 0.71 -13.27 -16.85
N ARG A 52 0.43 -11.97 -16.76
CA ARG A 52 -0.17 -11.20 -17.85
C ARG A 52 0.74 -11.18 -19.08
N ASN A 53 2.04 -10.99 -18.89
CA ASN A 53 3.03 -11.00 -19.97
C ASN A 53 3.10 -12.37 -20.67
N LYS A 54 2.98 -13.49 -19.94
CA LYS A 54 2.91 -14.84 -20.54
C LYS A 54 1.69 -15.00 -21.44
N ILE A 55 0.53 -14.49 -21.02
CA ILE A 55 -0.70 -14.53 -21.83
C ILE A 55 -0.55 -13.66 -23.08
N ILE A 56 -0.02 -12.44 -22.93
CA ILE A 56 0.23 -11.55 -24.07
C ILE A 56 1.20 -12.19 -25.06
N ALA A 57 2.29 -12.78 -24.58
CA ALA A 57 3.25 -13.48 -25.44
C ALA A 57 2.58 -14.64 -26.21
N LYS A 58 1.74 -15.43 -25.53
CA LYS A 58 0.94 -16.49 -26.16
C LYS A 58 -0.02 -15.94 -27.22
N GLN A 59 -0.68 -14.82 -26.96
CA GLN A 59 -1.58 -14.16 -27.92
C GLN A 59 -0.83 -13.63 -29.14
N VAL A 60 0.36 -13.07 -28.96
CA VAL A 60 1.20 -12.58 -30.06
C VAL A 60 1.73 -13.74 -30.91
N GLN A 61 2.07 -14.86 -30.27
CA GLN A 61 2.51 -16.08 -30.95
C GLN A 61 1.37 -16.90 -31.57
N GLN A 62 0.10 -16.59 -31.27
CA GLN A 62 -1.03 -17.21 -31.95
C GLN A 62 -1.07 -16.70 -33.39
N GLU A 63 -0.44 -17.47 -34.28
CA GLU A 63 -0.46 -17.20 -35.71
C GLU A 63 -1.91 -17.18 -36.22
N VAL A 64 -2.20 -16.19 -37.07
CA VAL A 64 -3.41 -16.23 -37.89
C VAL A 64 -3.29 -17.48 -38.77
N PRO A 65 -4.28 -18.39 -38.74
CA PRO A 65 -4.25 -19.59 -39.56
C PRO A 65 -3.97 -19.24 -41.02
N GLN A 66 -2.87 -19.74 -41.57
CA GLN A 66 -2.48 -19.47 -42.96
C GLN A 66 -3.34 -20.24 -43.97
N ALA A 67 -3.93 -21.35 -43.53
CA ALA A 67 -4.90 -22.12 -44.29
C ALA A 67 -6.33 -21.80 -43.84
N ALA A 68 -7.29 -21.95 -44.76
CA ALA A 68 -8.71 -21.83 -44.43
C ALA A 68 -9.10 -22.90 -43.40
N LEU A 69 -9.56 -22.44 -42.23
CA LEU A 69 -10.08 -23.32 -41.20
C LEU A 69 -11.45 -23.88 -41.60
N THR A 70 -11.72 -25.13 -41.27
CA THR A 70 -13.10 -25.65 -41.29
C THR A 70 -13.96 -24.88 -40.29
N PRO A 71 -15.30 -24.88 -40.43
CA PRO A 71 -16.18 -24.17 -39.50
C PRO A 71 -15.93 -24.54 -38.02
N THR A 72 -15.70 -25.83 -37.74
CA THR A 72 -15.42 -26.33 -36.38
C THR A 72 -14.08 -25.81 -35.85
N GLU A 73 -13.03 -25.84 -36.67
CA GLU A 73 -11.70 -25.33 -36.29
C GLU A 73 -11.73 -23.83 -36.05
N PHE A 74 -12.47 -23.08 -36.88
CA PHE A 74 -12.64 -21.65 -36.73
C PHE A 74 -13.36 -21.27 -35.44
N VAL A 75 -14.42 -22.00 -35.08
CA VAL A 75 -15.12 -21.82 -33.79
C VAL A 75 -14.16 -22.11 -32.63
N ARG A 76 -13.40 -23.21 -32.69
CA ARG A 76 -12.43 -23.56 -31.64
C ARG A 76 -11.35 -22.49 -31.49
N PHE A 77 -10.80 -21.99 -32.59
CA PHE A 77 -9.82 -20.92 -32.61
C PHE A 77 -10.35 -19.65 -31.93
N LYS A 78 -11.57 -19.21 -32.30
CA LYS A 78 -12.23 -18.06 -31.68
C LYS A 78 -12.45 -18.23 -30.18
N LEU A 79 -12.87 -19.42 -29.74
CA LEU A 79 -13.09 -19.70 -28.33
C LEU A 79 -11.79 -19.65 -27.52
N ILE A 80 -10.69 -20.16 -28.08
CA ILE A 80 -9.36 -20.08 -27.45
C ILE A 80 -8.92 -18.62 -27.31
N LEU A 81 -9.01 -17.83 -28.40
CA LEU A 81 -8.69 -16.40 -28.37
C LEU A 81 -9.54 -15.66 -27.33
N ALA A 82 -10.86 -15.84 -27.35
CA ALA A 82 -11.76 -15.18 -26.42
C ALA A 82 -11.42 -15.49 -24.97
N LYS A 83 -11.07 -16.75 -24.66
CA LYS A 83 -10.62 -17.17 -23.33
C LYS A 83 -9.34 -16.46 -22.92
N ASP A 84 -8.34 -16.44 -23.80
CA ASP A 84 -7.05 -15.80 -23.52
C ASP A 84 -7.22 -14.29 -23.29
N TYR A 85 -8.01 -13.59 -24.11
CA TYR A 85 -8.34 -12.17 -23.91
C TYR A 85 -9.10 -11.91 -22.61
N GLN A 86 -10.05 -12.78 -22.25
CA GLN A 86 -10.78 -12.64 -20.98
C GLN A 86 -9.87 -12.83 -19.77
N GLN A 87 -8.91 -13.75 -19.85
CA GLN A 87 -7.91 -13.95 -18.80
C GLN A 87 -6.98 -12.74 -18.66
N GLU A 88 -6.46 -12.22 -19.78
CA GLU A 88 -5.64 -11.00 -19.80
C GLU A 88 -6.39 -9.81 -19.16
N ARG A 89 -7.65 -9.60 -19.55
CA ARG A 89 -8.48 -8.52 -19.00
C ARG A 89 -8.68 -8.66 -17.49
N THR A 90 -8.88 -9.88 -17.01
CA THR A 90 -9.04 -10.15 -15.57
C THR A 90 -7.76 -9.80 -14.81
N LEU A 91 -6.58 -10.14 -15.34
CA LEU A 91 -5.30 -9.77 -14.75
C LEU A 91 -5.09 -8.25 -14.77
N ALA A 92 -5.39 -7.59 -15.87
CA ALA A 92 -5.31 -6.12 -15.98
C ALA A 92 -6.20 -5.41 -14.95
N GLN A 93 -7.43 -5.89 -14.73
CA GLN A 93 -8.33 -5.36 -13.71
C GLN A 93 -7.79 -5.56 -12.28
N LYS A 94 -7.20 -6.73 -11.99
CA LYS A 94 -6.56 -6.99 -10.68
C LYS A 94 -5.36 -6.08 -10.46
N LEU A 95 -4.52 -5.87 -11.47
CA LEU A 95 -3.38 -4.96 -11.42
C LEU A 95 -3.83 -3.52 -11.15
N LEU A 96 -4.88 -3.06 -11.82
CA LEU A 96 -5.46 -1.73 -11.57
C LEU A 96 -5.97 -1.61 -10.13
N SER A 97 -6.70 -2.63 -9.63
CA SER A 97 -7.18 -2.64 -8.24
C SER A 97 -6.02 -2.61 -7.23
N ASN A 98 -4.95 -3.37 -7.47
CA ASN A 98 -3.78 -3.35 -6.60
C ASN A 98 -3.08 -1.99 -6.63
N LYS A 99 -2.94 -1.37 -7.81
CA LYS A 99 -2.38 -0.01 -7.93
C LYS A 99 -3.16 0.98 -7.06
N LEU A 100 -4.48 1.00 -7.17
CA LEU A 100 -5.32 1.90 -6.37
C LEU A 100 -5.16 1.65 -4.86
N LYS A 101 -5.02 0.39 -4.43
CA LYS A 101 -4.75 0.05 -3.02
C LYS A 101 -3.37 0.51 -2.57
N ILE A 102 -2.35 0.39 -3.42
CA ILE A 102 -0.99 0.87 -3.14
C ILE A 102 -0.99 2.40 -3.00
N ASP A 103 -1.70 3.10 -3.87
CA ASP A 103 -1.82 4.57 -3.83
C ASP A 103 -2.52 5.03 -2.53
N ASP A 104 -3.63 4.36 -2.15
CA ASP A 104 -4.35 4.62 -0.89
C ASP A 104 -3.46 4.35 0.35
N LEU A 105 -2.74 3.24 0.37
CA LEU A 105 -1.80 2.94 1.46
C LEU A 105 -0.68 3.98 1.53
N THR A 106 -0.16 4.43 0.39
CA THR A 106 0.89 5.45 0.34
C THR A 106 0.39 6.78 0.92
N MET A 107 -0.81 7.22 0.53
CA MET A 107 -1.44 8.41 1.11
C MET A 107 -1.63 8.29 2.63
N LYS A 108 -2.09 7.14 3.13
CA LYS A 108 -2.23 6.89 4.57
C LYS A 108 -0.89 6.92 5.29
N MET A 109 0.15 6.35 4.69
CA MET A 109 1.51 6.37 5.25
C MET A 109 2.05 7.81 5.34
N ASP A 110 1.79 8.66 4.36
CA ASP A 110 2.22 10.06 4.36
C ASP A 110 1.54 10.84 5.49
N ILE A 111 0.22 10.65 5.67
CA ILE A 111 -0.54 11.24 6.77
C ILE A 111 0.03 10.80 8.13
N LEU A 112 0.20 9.49 8.32
CA LEU A 112 0.78 8.95 9.56
C LEU A 112 2.18 9.50 9.84
N THR A 113 3.01 9.63 8.81
CA THR A 113 4.37 10.17 8.94
C THR A 113 4.34 11.64 9.40
N VAL A 114 3.44 12.45 8.84
CA VAL A 114 3.26 13.85 9.27
C VAL A 114 2.78 13.90 10.72
N ASP A 115 1.80 13.08 11.10
CA ASP A 115 1.25 13.05 12.45
C ASP A 115 2.29 12.61 13.49
N ILE A 116 3.10 11.59 13.18
CA ILE A 116 4.21 11.16 14.02
C ILE A 116 5.21 12.31 14.21
N LYS A 117 5.59 13.01 13.14
CA LYS A 117 6.52 14.15 13.23
C LYS A 117 5.96 15.30 14.09
N LYS A 118 4.68 15.63 13.92
CA LYS A 118 4.02 16.66 14.74
C LYS A 118 3.98 16.26 16.22
N LEU A 119 3.66 15.00 16.50
CA LEU A 119 3.59 14.46 17.86
C LEU A 119 4.97 14.45 18.52
N ALA A 120 6.00 13.96 17.82
CA ALA A 120 7.39 13.96 18.29
C ALA A 120 7.87 15.37 18.64
N LYS A 121 7.59 16.37 17.79
CA LYS A 121 7.92 17.77 18.07
C LYS A 121 7.17 18.32 19.29
N ALA A 122 5.91 17.92 19.48
CA ALA A 122 5.12 18.34 20.63
C ALA A 122 5.56 17.66 21.94
N GLN A 123 6.08 16.44 21.87
CA GLN A 123 6.70 15.76 23.01
C GLN A 123 8.03 16.40 23.38
N GLU A 124 8.85 16.75 22.39
CA GLU A 124 10.14 17.40 22.63
C GLU A 124 9.97 18.74 23.37
N LYS A 125 9.03 19.58 22.92
CA LYS A 125 8.68 20.81 23.62
C LYS A 125 8.21 20.58 25.06
N LEU A 126 7.46 19.50 25.29
CA LEU A 126 6.93 19.17 26.60
C LEU A 126 8.04 18.68 27.55
N LYS A 127 9.04 17.97 27.02
CA LYS A 127 10.23 17.57 27.79
C LYS A 127 11.07 18.76 28.18
N VAL A 128 11.32 19.69 27.26
CA VAL A 128 12.06 20.93 27.57
C VAL A 128 11.39 21.68 28.72
N ILE A 129 10.07 21.81 28.71
CA ILE A 129 9.33 22.46 29.83
C ILE A 129 9.46 21.67 31.14
N LEU A 130 9.58 20.34 31.10
CA LEU A 130 9.74 19.52 32.31
C LEU A 130 11.18 19.49 32.83
N ASP A 131 12.16 19.79 31.98
CA ASP A 131 13.59 19.80 32.29
C ASP A 131 14.10 21.20 32.72
N GLU A 132 13.33 22.26 32.42
CA GLU A 132 13.51 23.65 32.87
C GLU A 132 12.94 23.89 34.28
#